data_AF-A0A454TM50-F1
#
_entry.id   AF-A0A454TM50-F1
#
_cell.length_a   1.000
_cell.length_b   1.000
_cell.length_c   1.000
_cell.angle_alpha   90.00
_cell.angle_beta   90.00
_cell.angle_gamma   90.00
#
_symmetry.space_group_name_H-M   'P 1'
#
loop_
_entity.id
_entity.type
_entity.pdbx_description
1 polymer ?
#
loop_
_entity_poly.entity_id
_entity_poly.type
_entity_poly.pdbx_seq_one_letter_code
_entity_poly.pdbx_strand_id
1 'polypeptide(L)'
;MKNRIFGRKVGSGSEMACLFKSDGASTGGKPSAPGVIDEFVVANARRRVKLLREKGIEGYVLFEGDPTPYEFTPDADFMYPAAIH
;
A
#
# COMPACT_ATOMS: atom_id res chain seq x y z
N MET A 1 -1.09 -12.24 0.93
CA MET A 1 -2.02 -11.10 1.00
C MET A 1 -1.75 -10.15 -0.16
N LYS A 2 -2.78 -9.81 -0.94
CA LYS A 2 -2.65 -8.87 -2.07
C LYS A 2 -2.67 -7.42 -1.57
N ASN A 3 -2.05 -6.51 -2.30
CA ASN A 3 -2.19 -5.07 -2.06
C ASN A 3 -2.39 -4.32 -3.38
N ARG A 4 -3.07 -3.19 -3.30
CA ARG A 4 -3.26 -2.27 -4.42
C ARG A 4 -2.83 -0.89 -4.00
N ILE A 5 -2.03 -0.26 -4.83
CA ILE A 5 -1.58 1.12 -4.62
C ILE A 5 -2.23 1.97 -5.69
N PHE A 6 -3.03 2.92 -5.24
CA PHE A 6 -3.67 3.91 -6.08
C PHE A 6 -2.91 5.22 -5.97
N GLY A 7 -2.79 5.93 -7.07
CA GLY A 7 -2.14 7.23 -7.05
C GLY A 7 -2.37 8.03 -8.31
N ARG A 8 -2.07 9.32 -8.20
CA ARG A 8 -2.12 10.31 -9.26
C ARG A 8 -1.03 11.35 -9.03
N LYS A 9 -0.68 12.10 -10.06
CA LYS A 9 0.26 13.20 -9.92
C LYS A 9 -0.34 14.29 -9.02
N VAL A 10 0.48 14.83 -8.12
CA VAL A 10 0.06 15.88 -7.19
C VAL A 10 -0.51 17.07 -7.95
N GLY A 11 -1.70 17.50 -7.58
CA GLY A 11 -2.38 18.64 -8.22
C GLY A 11 -2.87 18.41 -9.65
N SER A 12 -2.84 17.16 -10.15
CA SER A 12 -3.28 16.82 -11.51
C SER A 12 -4.80 16.93 -11.71
N GLY A 13 -5.59 16.94 -10.63
CA GLY A 13 -7.06 16.88 -10.69
C GLY A 13 -7.64 15.58 -11.27
N SER A 14 -6.78 14.68 -11.78
CA SER A 14 -7.15 13.41 -12.37
C SER A 14 -7.67 12.42 -11.32
N GLU A 15 -8.44 11.44 -11.77
CA GLU A 15 -8.89 10.34 -10.92
C GLU A 15 -7.70 9.48 -10.49
N MET A 16 -7.82 8.85 -9.31
CA MET A 16 -6.79 7.95 -8.81
C MET A 16 -6.73 6.68 -9.66
N ALA A 17 -5.57 6.44 -10.27
CA ALA A 17 -5.33 5.23 -11.05
C ALA A 17 -4.69 4.15 -10.18
N CYS A 18 -5.03 2.89 -10.42
CA CYS A 18 -4.34 1.75 -9.81
C CYS A 18 -2.94 1.63 -10.42
N LEU A 19 -1.92 2.10 -9.72
CA LEU A 19 -0.53 2.10 -10.21
C LEU A 19 0.16 0.76 -9.99
N PHE A 20 -0.14 0.09 -8.88
CA PHE A 20 0.42 -1.22 -8.57
C PHE A 20 -0.66 -2.17 -8.06
N LYS A 21 -0.63 -3.39 -8.58
CA LYS A 21 -1.26 -4.57 -7.99
C LYS A 21 -0.15 -5.51 -7.56
N SER A 22 -0.11 -5.87 -6.28
CA SER A 22 0.61 -7.07 -5.84
C SER A 22 -0.39 -8.20 -5.79
N ASP A 23 -0.11 -9.30 -6.50
CA ASP A 23 -0.90 -10.54 -6.39
C ASP A 23 -0.57 -11.33 -5.11
N GLY A 24 0.14 -10.70 -4.17
CA GLY A 24 0.73 -11.33 -3.01
C GLY A 24 2.14 -11.82 -3.29
N ALA A 25 2.97 -11.90 -2.25
CA ALA A 25 4.18 -12.67 -2.35
C ALA A 25 3.77 -14.13 -2.59
N SER A 26 4.13 -14.69 -3.75
CA SER A 26 4.13 -16.14 -3.92
C SER A 26 5.28 -16.68 -3.06
N THR A 27 5.01 -16.84 -1.76
CA THR A 27 5.88 -17.59 -0.86
C THR A 27 5.81 -19.04 -1.31
N GLY A 28 6.74 -19.46 -2.17
CA GLY A 28 6.79 -20.80 -2.76
C GLY A 28 6.47 -21.93 -1.76
N GLY A 29 5.19 -22.30 -1.67
CA GLY A 29 4.68 -23.41 -0.87
C GLY A 29 4.50 -23.18 0.63
N LYS A 30 4.67 -21.98 1.20
CA LYS A 30 4.40 -21.76 2.65
C LYS A 30 3.13 -20.92 2.84
N PRO A 31 2.02 -21.51 3.32
CA PRO A 31 0.83 -20.75 3.67
C PRO A 31 1.18 -19.81 4.82
N SER A 32 1.23 -18.51 4.55
CA SER A 32 1.24 -17.51 5.62
C SER A 32 -0.04 -17.71 6.43
N ALA A 33 0.08 -17.79 7.76
CA ALA A 33 -1.06 -18.04 8.64
C ALA A 33 -2.16 -16.99 8.38
N PRO A 34 -3.44 -17.41 8.27
CA PRO A 34 -4.54 -16.48 8.10
C PRO A 34 -4.58 -15.52 9.29
N GLY A 35 -4.51 -14.20 9.02
CA GLY A 35 -4.56 -13.15 10.04
C GLY A 35 -3.24 -12.44 10.34
N VAL A 36 -2.09 -12.96 9.86
CA VAL A 36 -0.83 -12.20 9.93
C VAL A 36 -0.65 -11.45 8.62
N ILE A 37 -0.88 -10.15 8.65
CA ILE A 37 -0.44 -9.29 7.56
C ILE A 37 1.07 -9.39 7.50
N ASP A 38 1.56 -9.97 6.40
CA ASP A 38 2.97 -10.21 6.15
C ASP A 38 3.69 -8.85 6.22
N GLU A 39 4.54 -8.65 7.24
CA GLU A 39 5.33 -7.42 7.40
C GLU A 39 6.10 -7.08 6.13
N PHE A 40 6.43 -8.11 5.33
CA PHE A 40 7.02 -7.98 4.01
C PHE A 40 6.14 -7.25 2.99
N VAL A 41 4.83 -7.52 2.98
CA VAL A 41 3.86 -6.86 2.08
C VAL A 41 3.72 -5.38 2.46
N VAL A 42 3.71 -5.07 3.76
CA VAL A 42 3.67 -3.68 4.27
C VAL A 42 4.99 -2.96 3.95
N ALA A 43 6.15 -3.57 4.23
CA ALA A 43 7.45 -3.00 3.94
C ALA A 43 7.65 -2.74 2.44
N ASN A 44 7.20 -3.66 1.59
CA ASN A 44 7.26 -3.50 0.14
C ASN A 44 6.31 -2.39 -0.34
N ALA A 45 5.10 -2.29 0.22
CA ALA A 45 4.20 -1.18 -0.03
C ALA A 45 4.86 0.16 0.39
N ARG A 46 5.49 0.24 1.56
CA ARG A 46 6.16 1.47 2.05
C ARG A 46 7.25 1.92 1.09
N ARG A 47 8.09 0.98 0.65
CA ARG A 47 9.13 1.27 -0.34
C ARG A 47 8.57 1.81 -1.66
N ARG A 48 7.43 1.28 -2.12
CA ARG A 48 6.75 1.78 -3.33
C ARG A 48 6.13 3.16 -3.13
N VAL A 49 5.46 3.38 -2.00
CA VAL A 49 4.87 4.67 -1.65
C VAL A 49 5.94 5.75 -1.57
N LYS A 50 7.07 5.47 -0.91
CA LYS A 50 8.22 6.37 -0.88
C LYS A 50 8.66 6.79 -2.28
N LEU A 51 8.86 5.83 -3.18
CA LEU A 51 9.26 6.11 -4.56
C LEU A 51 8.21 6.93 -5.32
N LEU A 52 6.92 6.66 -5.11
CA LEU A 52 5.82 7.41 -5.71
C LEU A 52 5.80 8.86 -5.21
N ARG A 53 5.96 9.05 -3.90
CA ARG A 53 6.05 10.37 -3.29
C ARG A 53 7.23 11.18 -3.81
N GLU A 54 8.41 10.56 -3.93
CA GLU A 54 9.60 11.19 -4.53
C GLU A 54 9.35 11.62 -5.99
N LYS A 55 8.43 10.96 -6.70
CA LYS A 55 7.98 11.33 -8.05
C LYS A 55 6.83 12.34 -8.07
N GLY A 56 6.42 12.88 -6.92
CA GLY A 56 5.31 13.82 -6.82
C GLY A 56 3.96 13.17 -7.09
N ILE A 57 3.76 11.93 -6.64
CA ILE A 57 2.49 11.20 -6.71
C ILE A 57 1.83 11.19 -5.32
N GLU A 58 0.57 11.61 -5.26
CA GLU A 58 -0.33 11.45 -4.12
C GLU A 58 -1.22 10.22 -4.33
N GLY A 59 -1.65 9.56 -3.25
CA GLY A 59 -2.31 8.27 -3.37
C GLY A 59 -2.66 7.62 -2.04
N TYR A 60 -3.15 6.39 -2.12
CA TYR A 60 -3.40 5.53 -0.96
C TYR A 60 -3.12 4.06 -1.28
N VAL A 61 -2.87 3.27 -0.24
CA VAL A 61 -2.71 1.82 -0.30
C VAL A 61 -3.96 1.15 0.25
N LEU A 62 -4.42 0.10 -0.43
CA LEU A 62 -5.46 -0.83 0.05
C LEU A 62 -4.87 -2.21 0.20
N PHE A 63 -5.12 -2.85 1.35
CA PHE A 63 -4.72 -4.23 1.62
C PHE A 63 -5.93 -5.16 1.46
N GLU A 64 -5.68 -6.36 0.94
CA GLU A 64 -6.73 -7.38 0.84
C GLU A 64 -7.18 -7.83 2.25
N GLY A 65 -8.48 -7.72 2.52
CA GLY A 65 -9.05 -8.01 3.84
C GLY A 65 -9.24 -6.78 4.73
N ASP A 66 -8.71 -5.62 4.34
CA ASP A 66 -8.93 -4.35 5.02
C ASP A 66 -9.48 -3.29 4.03
N PRO A 67 -10.70 -2.79 4.24
CA PRO A 67 -11.29 -1.79 3.35
C PRO A 67 -10.74 -0.37 3.61
N THR A 68 -9.84 -0.18 4.58
CA THR A 68 -9.35 1.14 4.98
C THR A 68 -8.31 1.64 3.97
N PRO A 69 -8.56 2.78 3.29
CA PRO A 69 -7.54 3.39 2.45
C PRO A 69 -6.47 4.04 3.31
N TYR A 70 -5.22 3.60 3.15
CA TYR A 70 -4.06 4.18 3.83
C TYR A 70 -3.40 5.23 2.96
N GLU A 71 -3.74 6.49 3.19
CA GLU A 71 -3.20 7.63 2.43
C GLU A 71 -1.69 7.77 2.59
N PHE A 72 -1.06 8.29 1.54
CA PHE A 72 0.36 8.54 1.55
C PHE A 72 0.67 9.68 2.53
N THR A 73 1.40 9.39 3.59
CA THR A 73 1.81 10.38 4.57
C THR A 73 3.25 10.82 4.34
N PRO A 74 3.55 12.10 4.55
CA PRO A 74 4.90 12.59 4.40
C PRO A 74 5.89 11.99 5.40
N ASP A 75 5.37 11.65 6.59
CA ASP A 75 6.12 11.27 7.78
C ASP A 75 6.44 9.75 7.84
N ALA A 76 5.48 8.91 7.48
CA ALA A 76 5.57 7.45 7.67
C ALA A 76 5.34 6.63 6.39
N ASP A 77 5.35 7.27 5.22
CA ASP A 77 4.88 6.75 3.92
C ASP A 77 3.37 6.43 3.92
N PHE A 78 2.88 5.63 4.86
CA PHE A 78 1.47 5.48 5.23
C PHE A 78 1.39 4.82 6.62
N MET A 79 0.35 5.13 7.40
CA MET A 79 0.19 4.58 8.75
C MET A 79 -0.51 3.22 8.73
N TYR A 80 0.22 2.15 9.04
CA TYR A 80 -0.32 0.78 9.12
C TYR A 80 0.28 -0.01 10.30
N PRO A 81 -0.53 -0.79 11.05
CA PRO A 81 -2.01 -0.76 11.04
C PRO A 81 -2.53 0.61 11.48
N ALA A 82 -3.77 0.96 11.13
CA ALA A 82 -4.41 2.14 11.74
C ALA A 82 -4.33 1.92 13.26
N ALA A 83 -3.73 2.85 14.00
CA ALA A 83 -3.67 2.74 15.45
C ALA A 83 -5.12 2.67 15.95
N ILE A 84 -5.57 1.47 16.31
CA ILE A 84 -6.89 1.28 16.93
C ILE A 84 -6.76 1.95 18.29
N HIS A 85 -7.54 3.01 18.47
CA HIS A 85 -7.54 3.84 19.66
C HIS A 85 -8.46 3.28 20.74
#